data_AF-A0A919AUX5-F1
#
_entry.id   AF-A0A919AUX5-F1
#
_cell.length_a   1.000
_cell.length_b   1.000
_cell.length_c   1.000
_cell.angle_alpha   90.00
_cell.angle_beta   90.00
_cell.angle_gamma   90.00
#
_symmetry.space_group_name_H-M   'P 1'
#
loop_
_entity.id
_entity.type
_entity.pdbx_description
1 polymer ?
#
loop_
_entity_poly.entity_id
_entity_poly.type
_entity_poly.pdbx_seq_one_letter_code
_entity_poly.pdbx_strand_id
1 'polypeptide(L)'
;MTGRLLETRVLRGRTRTILVCVFLTISTTGTSRRPATDLGVLLHKDPGRVQRFSTAHGTAYVFFPEAGEERCTAALLLEPGRAAHGTVNDRPYAASSSLAVALGNVFASALQGRCAGRPELVDERRPLRVEVPVLPAHRGPDLPERLFAPLGWTVTTRPLAPHGQRLPYVSLLLEGEQRLTDALRHLHVLLPVPDDAPGTCRPAEHETAALLRSGEGWLDGHPEERLVTDALHSTARKDAAPA
;
A
#
# COMPACT_ATOMS: atom_id res chain seq x y z
N MET A 1 32.09 -48.36 6.42
CA MET A 1 30.72 -48.77 6.82
C MET A 1 30.67 -48.56 8.32
N THR A 2 29.86 -47.70 8.93
CA THR A 2 28.41 -47.46 8.81
C THR A 2 28.18 -46.17 9.62
N GLY A 3 27.57 -45.09 9.12
CA GLY A 3 26.12 -44.93 9.00
C GLY A 3 25.62 -43.89 10.02
N ARG A 4 25.38 -42.65 9.56
CA ARG A 4 24.68 -41.54 10.24
C ARG A 4 23.27 -41.95 10.69
N LEU A 5 22.80 -41.37 11.81
CA LEU A 5 21.39 -41.09 12.16
C LEU A 5 21.42 -39.94 13.19
N LEU A 6 21.38 -38.65 12.80
CA LEU A 6 20.18 -37.83 12.57
C LEU A 6 19.12 -37.98 13.68
N GLU A 7 19.32 -37.23 14.77
CA GLU A 7 18.27 -36.94 15.74
C GLU A 7 17.23 -35.98 15.15
N THR A 8 15.99 -36.45 15.23
CA THR A 8 14.73 -35.83 14.86
C THR A 8 14.47 -34.60 15.75
N ARG A 9 14.49 -33.40 15.18
CA ARG A 9 13.87 -32.21 15.81
C ARG A 9 12.56 -31.85 15.10
N VAL A 10 11.52 -31.97 15.91
CA VAL A 10 10.11 -31.63 15.74
C VAL A 10 9.91 -30.35 14.92
N LEU A 11 9.28 -30.49 13.75
CA LEU A 11 8.64 -29.41 13.01
C LEU A 11 7.28 -29.09 13.67
N ARG A 12 7.20 -27.99 14.43
CA ARG A 12 5.93 -27.40 14.89
C ARG A 12 5.93 -25.90 14.59
N GLY A 13 4.92 -25.44 13.86
CA GLY A 13 4.47 -24.04 13.91
C GLY A 13 4.56 -23.18 12.63
N ARG A 14 4.20 -23.70 11.46
CA ARG A 14 3.96 -22.90 10.24
C ARG A 14 2.52 -22.36 10.22
N THR A 15 2.21 -21.21 10.83
CA THR A 15 1.01 -20.40 10.41
C THR A 15 0.91 -18.95 10.92
N ARG A 16 1.99 -18.28 11.37
CA ARG A 16 1.90 -16.86 11.78
C ARG A 16 2.98 -15.91 11.25
N THR A 17 3.98 -16.41 10.52
CA THR A 17 5.17 -15.63 10.15
C THR A 17 5.06 -14.92 8.79
N ILE A 18 4.06 -15.22 7.97
CA ILE A 18 3.91 -14.59 6.63
C ILE A 18 3.36 -13.16 6.71
N LEU A 19 2.80 -12.75 7.86
CA LEU A 19 2.11 -11.46 8.01
C LEU A 19 3.04 -10.25 8.28
N VAL A 20 4.36 -10.44 8.37
CA VAL A 20 5.31 -9.35 8.66
C VAL A 20 5.82 -8.66 7.39
N CYS A 21 5.57 -9.23 6.21
CA CYS A 21 6.01 -8.65 4.94
C CYS A 21 4.87 -8.05 4.10
N VAL A 22 3.60 -8.14 4.50
CA VAL A 22 2.49 -7.59 3.68
C VAL A 22 2.35 -6.09 3.94
N PHE A 23 2.50 -5.27 2.90
CA PHE A 23 2.44 -3.81 3.02
C PHE A 23 1.03 -3.28 2.89
N LEU A 24 0.21 -3.94 2.08
CA LEU A 24 -1.13 -3.49 1.74
C LEU A 24 -1.99 -4.66 1.30
N THR A 25 -3.23 -4.70 1.78
CA THR A 25 -4.27 -5.53 1.18
C THR A 25 -5.47 -4.67 0.81
N ILE A 26 -6.13 -5.02 -0.30
CA ILE A 26 -7.38 -4.42 -0.76
C ILE A 26 -8.37 -5.57 -0.87
N SER A 27 -9.42 -5.54 -0.06
CA SER A 27 -10.51 -6.51 -0.08
C SER A 27 -11.80 -5.86 -0.57
N THR A 28 -12.64 -6.65 -1.23
CA THR A 28 -14.04 -6.31 -1.51
C THR A 28 -14.92 -7.51 -1.20
N THR A 29 -16.17 -7.23 -0.83
CA THR A 29 -17.23 -8.24 -0.81
C THR A 29 -18.02 -8.18 -2.11
N GLY A 30 -18.59 -9.32 -2.49
CA GLY A 30 -19.34 -9.50 -3.72
C GLY A 30 -20.82 -9.75 -3.46
N THR A 31 -21.60 -9.59 -4.52
CA THR A 31 -23.01 -9.97 -4.56
C THR A 31 -23.24 -10.85 -5.80
N SER A 32 -24.40 -11.50 -5.91
CA SER A 32 -24.74 -12.33 -7.07
C SER A 32 -24.68 -11.59 -8.42
N ARG A 33 -24.84 -10.26 -8.43
CA ARG A 33 -24.73 -9.42 -9.64
C ARG A 33 -23.34 -8.81 -9.84
N ARG A 34 -22.51 -8.78 -8.79
CA ARG A 34 -21.18 -8.15 -8.77
C ARG A 34 -20.24 -9.04 -7.96
N PRO A 35 -19.71 -10.12 -8.54
CA PRO A 35 -18.84 -11.03 -7.82
C PRO A 35 -17.57 -10.29 -7.36
N ALA A 36 -17.04 -10.66 -6.20
CA ALA A 36 -15.84 -10.03 -5.66
C ALA A 36 -14.60 -10.29 -6.54
N THR A 37 -14.60 -11.37 -7.32
CA THR A 37 -13.54 -11.71 -8.29
C THR A 37 -13.33 -10.65 -9.38
N ASP A 38 -14.33 -9.79 -9.64
CA ASP A 38 -14.19 -8.59 -10.49
C ASP A 38 -13.02 -7.70 -10.07
N LEU A 39 -12.62 -7.74 -8.78
CA LEU A 39 -11.45 -7.01 -8.27
C LEU A 39 -10.18 -7.34 -9.07
N GLY A 40 -9.98 -8.60 -9.48
CA GLY A 40 -8.83 -8.98 -10.30
C GLY A 40 -8.84 -8.31 -11.68
N VAL A 41 -10.02 -8.26 -12.30
CA VAL A 41 -10.22 -7.60 -13.60
C VAL A 41 -9.95 -6.10 -13.50
N LEU A 42 -10.48 -5.45 -12.47
CA LEU A 42 -10.28 -4.02 -12.21
C LEU A 42 -8.80 -3.68 -11.93
N LEU A 43 -8.08 -4.55 -11.22
CA LEU A 43 -6.64 -4.38 -10.94
C LEU A 43 -5.73 -4.79 -12.12
N HIS A 44 -6.28 -5.39 -13.18
CA HIS A 44 -5.53 -6.06 -14.25
C HIS A 44 -4.54 -7.08 -13.72
N LYS A 45 -5.01 -7.91 -12.79
CA LYS A 45 -4.21 -8.97 -12.17
C LYS A 45 -5.01 -10.27 -12.17
N ASP A 46 -4.35 -11.33 -12.57
CA ASP A 46 -4.89 -12.69 -12.55
C ASP A 46 -4.86 -13.22 -11.11
N PRO A 47 -6.01 -13.51 -10.48
CA PRO A 47 -6.05 -14.05 -9.12
C PRO A 47 -5.37 -15.41 -8.98
N GLY A 48 -5.25 -16.19 -10.06
CA GLY A 48 -4.59 -17.49 -10.08
C GLY A 48 -3.07 -17.43 -10.18
N ARG A 49 -2.48 -16.23 -10.29
CA ARG A 49 -1.03 -16.06 -10.51
C ARG A 49 -0.41 -15.07 -9.54
N VAL A 50 0.73 -15.45 -8.98
CA VAL A 50 1.64 -14.51 -8.31
C VAL A 50 2.43 -13.77 -9.39
N GLN A 51 2.34 -12.44 -9.39
CA GLN A 51 3.05 -11.59 -10.34
C GLN A 51 4.15 -10.82 -9.64
N ARG A 52 5.27 -10.59 -10.36
CA ARG A 52 6.47 -9.92 -9.83
C ARG A 52 6.82 -8.73 -10.72
N PHE A 53 7.17 -7.61 -10.09
CA PHE A 53 7.52 -6.37 -10.76
C PHE A 53 8.82 -5.82 -10.17
N SER A 54 9.73 -5.38 -11.03
CA SER A 54 10.93 -4.67 -10.58
C SER A 54 10.58 -3.21 -10.29
N THR A 55 11.08 -2.68 -9.17
CA THR A 55 10.91 -1.28 -8.76
C THR A 55 12.27 -0.70 -8.37
N ALA A 56 12.38 0.62 -8.31
CA ALA A 56 13.60 1.30 -7.86
C ALA A 56 14.06 0.87 -6.45
N HIS A 57 13.12 0.38 -5.61
CA HIS A 57 13.37 0.04 -4.21
C HIS A 57 13.40 -1.47 -3.92
N GLY A 58 13.21 -2.33 -4.94
CA GLY A 58 13.17 -3.78 -4.75
C GLY A 58 12.18 -4.48 -5.69
N THR A 59 11.67 -5.63 -5.26
CA THR A 59 10.68 -6.42 -6.02
C THR A 59 9.30 -6.29 -5.40
N ALA A 60 8.33 -5.83 -6.18
CA ALA A 60 6.92 -5.85 -5.78
C ALA A 60 6.26 -7.16 -6.24
N TYR A 61 5.43 -7.72 -5.38
CA TYR A 61 4.69 -8.94 -5.59
C TYR A 61 3.20 -8.66 -5.45
N VAL A 62 2.41 -9.15 -6.40
CA VAL A 62 0.95 -9.15 -6.32
C VAL A 62 0.45 -10.56 -6.31
N PHE A 63 -0.43 -10.86 -5.37
CA PHE A 63 -1.11 -12.14 -5.27
C PHE A 63 -2.46 -11.96 -4.57
N PHE A 64 -3.31 -12.98 -4.68
CA PHE A 64 -4.65 -12.96 -4.12
C PHE A 64 -4.74 -14.04 -3.05
N PRO A 65 -4.58 -13.70 -1.75
CA PRO A 65 -4.74 -14.67 -0.67
C PRO A 65 -6.15 -15.27 -0.61
N GLU A 66 -7.15 -14.56 -1.13
CA GLU A 66 -8.53 -15.04 -1.25
C GLU A 66 -9.14 -14.51 -2.54
N ALA A 67 -9.75 -15.39 -3.33
CA ALA A 67 -10.36 -15.05 -4.61
C ALA A 67 -11.64 -15.87 -4.82
N GLY A 68 -12.68 -15.55 -4.04
CA GLY A 68 -14.03 -16.11 -4.18
C GLY A 68 -15.03 -15.09 -4.68
N GLU A 69 -16.23 -15.54 -5.05
CA GLU A 69 -17.32 -14.67 -5.51
C GLU A 69 -17.89 -13.80 -4.37
N GLU A 70 -17.86 -14.28 -3.13
CA GLU A 70 -18.33 -13.54 -1.96
C GLU A 70 -17.29 -12.57 -1.41
N ARG A 71 -16.01 -12.95 -1.45
CA ARG A 71 -14.89 -12.14 -0.98
C ARG A 71 -13.66 -12.35 -1.85
N CYS A 72 -13.02 -11.24 -2.20
CA CYS A 72 -11.77 -11.23 -2.95
C CYS A 72 -10.81 -10.24 -2.29
N THR A 73 -9.58 -10.66 -2.10
CA THR A 73 -8.53 -9.88 -1.46
C THR A 73 -7.29 -9.90 -2.35
N ALA A 74 -6.86 -8.73 -2.80
CA ALA A 74 -5.55 -8.54 -3.42
C ALA A 74 -4.53 -8.10 -2.37
N ALA A 75 -3.33 -8.65 -2.43
CA ALA A 75 -2.22 -8.27 -1.57
C ALA A 75 -1.05 -7.72 -2.40
N LEU A 76 -0.44 -6.63 -1.92
CA LEU A 76 0.79 -6.08 -2.44
C LEU A 76 1.89 -6.24 -1.38
N LEU A 77 2.95 -6.92 -1.77
CA LEU A 77 4.14 -7.18 -0.97
C LEU A 77 5.34 -6.51 -1.65
N LEU A 78 6.10 -5.68 -0.92
CA LEU A 78 7.34 -5.08 -1.41
C LEU A 78 8.53 -5.74 -0.72
N GLU A 79 9.29 -6.53 -1.46
CA GLU A 79 10.55 -7.07 -0.98
C GLU A 79 11.67 -6.07 -1.29
N PRO A 80 12.36 -5.52 -0.28
CA PRO A 80 13.44 -4.59 -0.52
C PRO A 80 14.62 -5.24 -1.24
N GLY A 81 15.31 -4.47 -2.09
CA GLY A 81 16.51 -4.95 -2.77
C GLY A 81 17.67 -5.27 -1.81
N ARG A 82 18.60 -6.14 -2.22
CA ARG A 82 19.77 -6.57 -1.42
C ARG A 82 20.63 -5.43 -0.88
N ALA A 83 20.70 -4.29 -1.58
CA ALA A 83 21.44 -3.12 -1.11
C ALA A 83 20.87 -2.52 0.20
N ALA A 84 19.59 -2.75 0.49
CA ALA A 84 18.96 -2.33 1.74
C ALA A 84 19.33 -3.22 2.94
N HIS A 85 19.84 -4.44 2.72
CA HIS A 85 20.20 -5.37 3.81
C HIS A 85 21.48 -4.99 4.56
N GLY A 86 22.26 -4.03 4.05
CA GLY A 86 23.48 -3.54 4.70
C GLY A 86 23.25 -2.43 5.74
N THR A 87 22.03 -1.88 5.84
CA THR A 87 21.68 -0.86 6.83
C THR A 87 20.49 -1.38 7.66
N VAL A 88 20.67 -1.48 8.97
CA VAL A 88 19.58 -1.85 9.89
C VAL A 88 18.61 -0.69 9.92
N ASN A 89 17.50 -0.82 9.20
CA ASN A 89 16.47 0.20 9.11
C ASN A 89 15.10 -0.44 8.91
N ASP A 90 14.06 0.17 9.49
CA ASP A 90 12.67 -0.28 9.45
C ASP A 90 11.95 0.13 8.15
N ARG A 91 12.45 1.17 7.48
CA ARG A 91 11.94 1.75 6.22
C ARG A 91 11.53 0.78 5.13
N PRO A 92 12.32 -0.24 4.76
CA PRO A 92 11.90 -1.18 3.73
C PRO A 92 10.67 -2.00 4.12
N TYR A 93 10.23 -1.96 5.38
CA TYR A 93 9.10 -2.69 5.96
C TYR A 93 7.92 -1.79 6.37
N ALA A 94 8.02 -0.48 6.17
CA ALA A 94 6.95 0.49 6.42
C ALA A 94 6.26 0.93 5.13
N ALA A 95 4.94 1.15 5.18
CA ALA A 95 4.15 1.74 4.12
C ALA A 95 4.53 3.23 3.93
N SER A 96 5.61 3.45 3.20
CA SER A 96 6.24 4.74 2.93
C SER A 96 6.09 5.12 1.45
N SER A 97 6.81 6.16 1.03
CA SER A 97 6.99 6.57 -0.37
C SER A 97 7.27 5.39 -1.33
N SER A 98 8.06 4.41 -0.91
CA SER A 98 8.37 3.22 -1.71
C SER A 98 7.13 2.39 -2.06
N LEU A 99 6.16 2.31 -1.15
CA LEU A 99 4.89 1.62 -1.39
C LEU A 99 4.01 2.41 -2.38
N ALA A 100 3.99 3.74 -2.26
CA ALA A 100 3.26 4.58 -3.21
C ALA A 100 3.82 4.45 -4.63
N VAL A 101 5.15 4.43 -4.80
CA VAL A 101 5.79 4.16 -6.09
C VAL A 101 5.45 2.75 -6.60
N ALA A 102 5.51 1.73 -5.74
CA ALA A 102 5.13 0.37 -6.12
C ALA A 102 3.66 0.30 -6.57
N LEU A 103 2.74 0.97 -5.87
CA LEU A 103 1.33 1.10 -6.26
C LEU A 103 1.19 1.73 -7.65
N GLY A 104 1.89 2.85 -7.88
CA GLY A 104 1.91 3.56 -9.17
C GLY A 104 2.32 2.67 -10.34
N ASN A 105 3.37 1.86 -10.13
CA ASN A 105 3.92 0.98 -11.15
C ASN A 105 3.05 -0.27 -11.38
N VAL A 106 2.60 -0.91 -10.31
CA VAL A 106 1.90 -2.20 -10.37
C VAL A 106 0.44 -2.04 -10.84
N PHE A 107 -0.21 -0.96 -10.43
CA PHE A 107 -1.62 -0.69 -10.73
C PHE A 107 -1.82 0.51 -11.66
N ALA A 108 -0.80 0.85 -12.48
CA ALA A 108 -0.82 1.99 -13.40
C ALA A 108 -2.11 2.07 -14.25
N SER A 109 -2.56 0.95 -14.82
CA SER A 109 -3.78 0.90 -15.63
C SER A 109 -5.05 1.20 -14.82
N ALA A 110 -5.14 0.66 -13.61
CA ALA A 110 -6.29 0.84 -12.72
C ALA A 110 -6.36 2.28 -12.17
N LEU A 111 -5.20 2.88 -11.86
CA LEU A 111 -5.06 4.28 -11.47
C LEU A 111 -5.54 5.25 -12.56
N GLN A 112 -5.41 4.87 -13.82
CA GLN A 112 -5.88 5.65 -14.97
C GLN A 112 -7.33 5.33 -15.35
N GLY A 113 -8.05 4.51 -14.57
CA GLY A 113 -9.43 4.12 -14.87
C GLY A 113 -9.56 3.29 -16.16
N ARG A 114 -8.47 2.71 -16.66
CA ARG A 114 -8.52 1.91 -17.90
C ARG A 114 -8.84 0.47 -17.53
N CYS A 115 -9.98 -0.06 -17.98
CA CYS A 115 -10.29 -1.50 -17.92
C CYS A 115 -10.88 -1.99 -19.24
N ALA A 116 -10.03 -2.52 -20.13
CA ALA A 116 -10.46 -2.92 -21.47
C ALA A 116 -11.44 -4.10 -21.48
N GLY A 117 -11.34 -5.01 -20.51
CA GLY A 117 -12.18 -6.21 -20.46
C GLY A 117 -13.60 -5.95 -19.93
N ARG A 118 -13.78 -4.96 -19.06
CA ARG A 118 -15.03 -4.65 -18.35
C ARG A 118 -15.09 -3.17 -17.95
N PRO A 119 -15.18 -2.23 -18.92
CA PRO A 119 -15.13 -0.79 -18.64
C PRO A 119 -16.27 -0.32 -17.73
N GLU A 120 -17.42 -0.96 -17.79
CA GLU A 120 -18.60 -0.64 -16.98
C GLU A 120 -18.36 -0.80 -15.47
N LEU A 121 -17.37 -1.60 -15.06
CA LEU A 121 -17.06 -1.84 -13.66
C LEU A 121 -16.23 -0.72 -13.03
N VAL A 122 -15.57 0.13 -13.83
CA VAL A 122 -14.63 1.17 -13.35
C VAL A 122 -15.37 2.26 -12.59
N ASP A 123 -16.57 2.62 -13.05
CA ASP A 123 -17.40 3.67 -12.45
C ASP A 123 -18.24 3.18 -11.25
N GLU A 124 -18.24 1.87 -10.99
CA GLU A 124 -19.01 1.28 -9.90
C GLU A 124 -18.33 1.52 -8.55
N ARG A 125 -19.12 2.02 -7.60
CA ARG A 125 -18.74 2.01 -6.18
C ARG A 125 -18.92 0.61 -5.60
N ARG A 126 -17.97 0.20 -4.77
CA ARG A 126 -17.95 -1.10 -4.10
C ARG A 126 -17.51 -0.95 -2.64
N PRO A 127 -17.93 -1.86 -1.75
CA PRO A 127 -17.42 -1.92 -0.38
C PRO A 127 -15.95 -2.31 -0.42
N LEU A 128 -15.06 -1.33 -0.25
CA LEU A 128 -13.63 -1.54 -0.22
C LEU A 128 -13.14 -1.51 1.23
N ARG A 129 -12.28 -2.49 1.54
CA ARG A 129 -11.59 -2.60 2.82
C ARG A 129 -10.09 -2.67 2.55
N VAL A 130 -9.36 -1.64 2.98
CA VAL A 130 -7.93 -1.51 2.77
C VAL A 130 -7.22 -1.64 4.11
N GLU A 131 -6.26 -2.55 4.19
CA GLU A 131 -5.42 -2.73 5.39
C GLU A 131 -3.97 -2.40 5.07
N VAL A 132 -3.39 -1.50 5.87
CA VAL A 132 -1.97 -1.15 5.87
C VAL A 132 -1.43 -1.51 7.25
N PRO A 133 -0.73 -2.66 7.41
CA PRO A 133 -0.34 -3.14 8.73
C PRO A 133 0.64 -2.25 9.47
N VAL A 134 1.51 -1.54 8.75
CA VAL A 134 2.57 -0.69 9.31
C VAL A 134 2.64 0.61 8.50
N LEU A 135 2.05 1.68 9.01
CA LEU A 135 2.10 3.03 8.47
C LEU A 135 2.92 3.94 9.40
N PRO A 136 3.92 4.69 8.91
CA PRO A 136 4.60 5.70 9.70
C PRO A 136 3.61 6.73 10.24
N ALA A 137 3.82 7.19 11.47
CA ALA A 137 2.98 8.20 12.11
C ALA A 137 3.82 9.32 12.73
N HIS A 138 4.88 9.75 12.02
CA HIS A 138 5.82 10.77 12.48
C HIS A 138 5.15 12.13 12.67
N ARG A 139 4.16 12.44 11.84
CA ARG A 139 3.33 13.65 11.93
C ARG A 139 2.13 13.52 12.88
N GLY A 140 2.06 12.44 13.66
CA GLY A 140 1.00 12.17 14.63
C GLY A 140 0.05 11.03 14.22
N PRO A 141 -0.53 10.31 15.21
CA PRO A 141 -1.38 9.15 14.97
C PRO A 141 -2.76 9.48 14.37
N ASP A 142 -3.23 10.72 14.53
CA ASP A 142 -4.56 11.17 14.09
C ASP A 142 -4.54 11.69 12.64
N LEU A 143 -3.35 11.85 12.05
CA LEU A 143 -3.20 12.34 10.69
C LEU A 143 -3.91 11.45 9.64
N PRO A 144 -3.83 10.11 9.67
CA PRO A 144 -4.55 9.28 8.70
C PRO A 144 -6.05 9.54 8.71
N GLU A 145 -6.65 9.81 9.87
CA GLU A 145 -8.06 10.16 9.96
C GLU A 145 -8.36 11.47 9.24
N ARG A 146 -7.55 12.52 9.47
CA ARG A 146 -7.66 13.81 8.76
C ARG A 146 -7.45 13.72 7.26
N LEU A 147 -6.64 12.77 6.79
CA LEU A 147 -6.35 12.56 5.36
C LEU A 147 -7.43 11.75 4.65
N PHE A 148 -7.98 10.71 5.27
CA PHE A 148 -8.88 9.77 4.59
C PHE A 148 -10.36 9.99 4.91
N ALA A 149 -10.71 10.47 6.11
CA ALA A 149 -12.11 10.68 6.48
C ALA A 149 -12.87 11.67 5.56
N PRO A 150 -12.27 12.82 5.15
CA PRO A 150 -12.93 13.76 4.24
C PRO A 150 -13.28 13.17 2.86
N LEU A 151 -12.59 12.09 2.47
CA LEU A 151 -12.80 11.40 1.20
C LEU A 151 -13.90 10.32 1.28
N GLY A 152 -14.57 10.20 2.42
CA GLY A 152 -15.65 9.23 2.65
C GLY A 152 -15.16 7.86 3.14
N TRP A 153 -13.98 7.79 3.75
CA TRP A 153 -13.50 6.58 4.41
C TRP A 153 -13.86 6.57 5.89
N THR A 154 -14.26 5.41 6.39
CA THR A 154 -14.22 5.10 7.82
C THR A 154 -12.79 4.67 8.14
N VAL A 155 -12.12 5.45 9.00
CA VAL A 155 -10.72 5.25 9.33
C VAL A 155 -10.59 4.63 10.72
N THR A 156 -9.84 3.55 10.84
CA THR A 156 -9.44 2.99 12.12
C THR A 156 -7.93 2.90 12.18
N THR A 157 -7.33 3.62 13.13
CA THR A 157 -5.90 3.57 13.41
C THR A 157 -5.63 2.90 14.75
N ARG A 158 -4.64 1.99 14.81
CA ARG A 158 -4.18 1.41 16.08
C ARG A 158 -2.68 1.61 16.25
N PRO A 159 -2.22 2.26 17.33
CA PRO A 159 -0.79 2.38 17.62
C PRO A 159 -0.12 1.02 17.74
N LEU A 160 1.05 0.86 17.12
CA LEU A 160 1.87 -0.35 17.29
C LEU A 160 2.72 -0.21 18.56
N ALA A 161 2.45 -1.08 19.54
CA ALA A 161 3.14 -1.07 20.83
C ALA A 161 3.61 -2.46 21.26
N PRO A 162 4.54 -3.11 20.54
CA PRO A 162 5.11 -4.38 20.96
C PRO A 162 5.77 -4.24 22.34
N HIS A 163 5.47 -5.18 23.23
CA HIS A 163 5.96 -5.16 24.63
C HIS A 163 5.62 -3.86 25.40
N GLY A 164 4.53 -3.17 25.01
CA GLY A 164 4.09 -1.93 25.65
C GLY A 164 4.91 -0.69 25.27
N GLN A 165 5.89 -0.82 24.37
CA GLN A 165 6.67 0.32 23.89
C GLN A 165 6.02 0.92 22.65
N ARG A 166 5.59 2.18 22.74
CA ARG A 166 4.99 2.88 21.60
C ARG A 166 6.03 3.13 20.51
N LEU A 167 5.79 2.57 19.32
CA LEU A 167 6.58 2.84 18.13
C LEU A 167 5.96 4.01 17.33
N PRO A 168 6.72 4.68 16.46
CA PRO A 168 6.21 5.74 15.58
C PRO A 168 5.41 5.17 14.39
N TYR A 169 4.66 4.08 14.61
CA TYR A 169 3.88 3.37 13.61
C TYR A 169 2.47 3.11 14.10
N VAL A 170 1.54 3.10 13.16
CA VAL A 170 0.14 2.70 13.36
C VAL A 170 -0.22 1.61 12.36
N SER A 171 -1.14 0.73 12.70
CA SER A 171 -1.89 -0.01 11.68
C SER A 171 -3.09 0.83 11.25
N LEU A 172 -3.33 0.87 9.94
CA LEU A 172 -4.42 1.63 9.32
C LEU A 172 -5.39 0.65 8.64
N LEU A 173 -6.66 0.81 8.96
CA LEU A 173 -7.79 0.16 8.29
C LEU A 173 -8.69 1.24 7.72
N LEU A 174 -8.99 1.15 6.43
CA LEU A 174 -9.92 2.02 5.72
C LEU A 174 -11.09 1.19 5.21
N GLU A 175 -12.31 1.62 5.48
CA GLU A 175 -13.54 0.96 5.04
C GLU A 175 -14.48 1.99 4.40
N GLY A 176 -14.99 1.73 3.19
CA GLY A 176 -15.88 2.67 2.52
C GLY A 176 -16.38 2.20 1.15
N GLU A 177 -17.44 2.85 0.68
CA GLU A 177 -18.06 2.61 -0.63
C GLU A 177 -17.43 3.49 -1.71
N GLN A 178 -16.41 2.95 -2.38
CA GLN A 178 -15.52 3.72 -3.25
C GLN A 178 -15.36 3.05 -4.62
N ARG A 179 -15.03 3.85 -5.63
CA ARG A 179 -14.52 3.31 -6.90
C ARG A 179 -13.09 2.84 -6.68
N LEU A 180 -12.70 1.74 -7.32
CA LEU A 180 -11.34 1.24 -7.15
C LEU A 180 -10.29 2.25 -7.61
N THR A 181 -10.56 2.96 -8.71
CA THR A 181 -9.65 4.00 -9.22
C THR A 181 -9.46 5.12 -8.20
N ASP A 182 -10.53 5.63 -7.59
CA ASP A 182 -10.44 6.68 -6.56
C ASP A 182 -9.68 6.17 -5.34
N ALA A 183 -9.99 4.96 -4.88
CA ALA A 183 -9.28 4.35 -3.75
C ALA A 183 -7.77 4.22 -4.00
N LEU A 184 -7.37 3.74 -5.18
CA LEU A 184 -5.96 3.64 -5.55
C LEU A 184 -5.30 5.03 -5.64
N ARG A 185 -5.99 6.04 -6.18
CA ARG A 185 -5.47 7.42 -6.26
C ARG A 185 -5.29 8.03 -4.87
N HIS A 186 -6.27 7.85 -3.97
CA HIS A 186 -6.15 8.29 -2.58
C HIS A 186 -4.95 7.64 -1.89
N LEU A 187 -4.80 6.32 -1.99
CA LEU A 187 -3.67 5.60 -1.41
C LEU A 187 -2.34 6.05 -2.01
N HIS A 188 -2.27 6.21 -3.33
CA HIS A 188 -1.06 6.62 -4.02
C HIS A 188 -0.57 7.99 -3.51
N VAL A 189 -1.47 8.96 -3.36
CA VAL A 189 -1.12 10.33 -2.94
C VAL A 189 -0.90 10.46 -1.43
N LEU A 190 -1.71 9.78 -0.61
CA LEU A 190 -1.77 10.05 0.83
C LEU A 190 -0.87 9.16 1.68
N LEU A 191 -0.54 7.94 1.24
CA LEU A 191 0.35 7.05 2.01
C LEU A 191 1.74 7.63 2.32
N PRO A 192 2.37 8.43 1.44
CA PRO A 192 3.65 9.08 1.76
C PRO A 192 3.57 10.17 2.83
N VAL A 193 2.40 10.81 3.01
CA VAL A 193 2.28 12.06 3.78
C VAL A 193 2.59 11.91 5.28
N PRO A 194 2.19 10.82 5.97
CA PRO A 194 2.51 10.61 7.38
C PRO A 194 4.00 10.40 7.69
N ASP A 195 4.81 10.08 6.68
CA ASP A 195 6.25 9.88 6.82
C ASP A 195 7.00 11.22 6.71
N ASP A 196 7.62 11.65 7.82
CA ASP A 196 8.45 12.86 7.90
C ASP A 196 9.82 12.57 8.51
N ALA A 197 10.25 11.30 8.50
CA ALA A 197 11.53 10.95 9.10
C ALA A 197 12.70 11.53 8.29
N PRO A 198 13.75 12.06 8.95
CA PRO A 198 14.95 12.53 8.26
C PRO A 198 15.62 11.41 7.44
N GLY A 199 15.89 11.67 6.16
CA GLY A 199 16.61 10.77 5.28
C GLY A 199 15.78 9.60 4.73
N THR A 200 14.45 9.70 4.72
CA THR A 200 13.55 8.77 4.01
C THR A 200 13.87 8.73 2.51
N CYS A 201 13.58 7.58 1.87
CA CYS A 201 13.68 7.46 0.42
C CYS A 201 12.66 8.40 -0.21
N ARG A 202 13.20 9.48 -0.75
CA ARG A 202 12.49 10.54 -1.43
C ARG A 202 11.99 10.04 -2.79
N PRO A 203 10.71 10.25 -3.14
CA PRO A 203 10.28 10.06 -4.52
C PRO A 203 11.11 10.96 -5.43
N ALA A 204 11.60 10.42 -6.54
CA ALA A 204 12.26 11.24 -7.54
C ALA A 204 11.27 12.28 -8.11
N GLU A 205 11.78 13.38 -8.69
CA GLU A 205 10.93 14.48 -9.20
C GLU A 205 9.79 14.01 -10.13
N HIS A 206 10.08 13.03 -10.99
CA HIS A 206 9.09 12.46 -11.90
C HIS A 206 8.00 11.64 -11.18
N GLU A 207 8.33 11.01 -10.05
CA GLU A 207 7.39 10.29 -9.19
C GLU A 207 6.52 11.28 -8.42
N THR A 208 7.10 12.36 -7.89
CA THR A 208 6.34 13.47 -7.29
C THR A 208 5.35 14.07 -8.27
N ALA A 209 5.75 14.30 -9.53
CA ALA A 209 4.84 14.77 -10.56
C ALA A 209 3.71 13.75 -10.84
N ALA A 210 3.98 12.45 -10.79
CA ALA A 210 2.95 11.41 -10.94
C ALA A 210 1.96 11.36 -9.76
N LEU A 211 2.46 11.56 -8.54
CA LEU A 211 1.65 11.68 -7.33
C LEU A 211 0.71 12.89 -7.44
N LEU A 212 1.23 14.06 -7.77
CA LEU A 212 0.42 15.28 -7.92
C LEU A 212 -0.64 15.15 -9.01
N ARG A 213 -0.29 14.58 -10.18
CA ARG A 213 -1.28 14.27 -11.23
C ARG A 213 -2.38 13.33 -10.75
N SER A 214 -2.06 12.40 -9.86
CA SER A 214 -3.05 11.50 -9.27
C SER A 214 -3.97 12.20 -8.27
N GLY A 215 -3.55 13.34 -7.73
CA GLY A 215 -4.34 14.25 -6.89
C GLY A 215 -5.35 15.13 -7.65
N GLU A 216 -5.15 15.33 -8.96
CA GLU A 216 -5.99 16.23 -9.75
C GLU A 216 -7.49 15.85 -9.70
N GLY A 217 -8.34 16.84 -9.44
CA GLY A 217 -9.79 16.70 -9.40
C GLY A 217 -10.40 16.38 -8.04
N TRP A 218 -9.59 16.05 -7.02
CA TRP A 218 -10.07 15.85 -5.64
C TRP A 218 -9.20 16.55 -4.60
N LEU A 219 -7.89 16.67 -4.83
CA LEU A 219 -6.97 17.23 -3.85
C LEU A 219 -7.24 18.72 -3.58
N ASP A 220 -7.61 19.50 -4.60
CA ASP A 220 -7.91 20.94 -4.49
C ASP A 220 -9.09 21.24 -3.55
N GLY A 221 -9.97 20.27 -3.32
CA GLY A 221 -11.09 20.36 -2.38
C GLY A 221 -10.80 19.78 -1.00
N HIS A 222 -9.60 19.26 -0.77
CA HIS A 222 -9.25 18.55 0.45
C HIS A 222 -8.82 19.52 1.55
N PRO A 223 -9.32 19.39 2.81
CA PRO A 223 -8.98 20.31 3.90
C PRO A 223 -7.47 20.34 4.22
N GLU A 224 -6.78 19.23 3.95
CA GLU A 224 -5.33 19.07 4.14
C GLU A 224 -4.51 19.26 2.86
N GLU A 225 -5.08 19.84 1.79
CA GLU A 225 -4.39 20.03 0.49
C GLU A 225 -2.97 20.60 0.68
N ARG A 226 -2.86 21.72 1.40
CA ARG A 226 -1.59 22.37 1.65
C ARG A 226 -0.58 21.45 2.35
N LEU A 227 -1.02 20.67 3.34
CA LEU A 227 -0.16 19.72 4.05
C LEU A 227 0.33 18.61 3.11
N VAL A 228 -0.56 18.07 2.28
CA VAL A 228 -0.22 17.03 1.30
C VAL A 228 0.78 17.57 0.28
N THR A 229 0.51 18.72 -0.31
CA THR A 229 1.36 19.38 -1.30
C THR A 229 2.73 19.74 -0.70
N ASP A 230 2.76 20.32 0.50
CA ASP A 230 4.00 20.62 1.23
C ASP A 230 4.78 19.32 1.57
N ALA A 231 4.09 18.24 1.98
CA ALA A 231 4.74 16.97 2.25
C ALA A 231 5.41 16.42 0.98
N LEU A 232 4.69 16.38 -0.15
CA LEU A 232 5.17 15.90 -1.45
C LEU A 232 6.29 16.79 -2.06
N HIS A 233 6.26 18.10 -1.83
CA HIS A 233 7.29 19.03 -2.30
C HIS A 233 8.47 19.21 -1.35
N SER A 234 8.28 19.04 -0.04
CA SER A 234 9.40 18.91 0.91
C SER A 234 10.21 17.64 0.61
N THR A 235 9.53 16.64 0.04
CA THR A 235 10.16 15.53 -0.67
C THR A 235 10.74 15.89 -2.05
N ALA A 236 10.76 17.12 -2.53
CA ALA A 236 11.45 17.49 -3.78
C ALA A 236 12.58 18.52 -3.56
N ARG A 237 12.42 19.41 -2.57
CA ARG A 237 13.22 20.64 -2.42
C ARG A 237 14.67 20.52 -1.94
N LYS A 238 15.28 19.33 -1.86
CA LYS A 238 16.69 19.19 -1.40
C LYS A 238 17.61 18.54 -2.43
N ASP A 239 17.23 18.56 -3.71
CA ASP A 239 18.10 18.16 -4.83
C ASP A 239 18.74 19.40 -5.51
N ALA A 240 18.45 20.62 -5.00
CA ALA A 240 19.02 21.88 -5.47
C ALA A 240 20.02 22.50 -4.47
N ALA A 241 20.96 21.70 -3.95
CA ALA A 241 22.17 22.22 -3.33
C ALA A 241 23.37 21.87 -4.23
N PRO A 242 24.02 22.85 -4.90
CA PRO A 242 25.23 22.57 -5.64
C PRO A 242 26.40 22.31 -4.67
N ALA A 243 27.26 21.37 -5.10
CA ALA A 243 28.59 20.94 -4.64
C ALA A 243 29.20 21.58 -3.38
#